data_AF-A0A8T7EQ85-F1
#
_entry.id   AF-A0A8T7EQ85-F1
#
_cell.length_a   1.000
_cell.length_b   1.000
_cell.length_c   1.000
_cell.angle_alpha   90.00
_cell.angle_beta   90.00
_cell.angle_gamma   90.00
#
_symmetry.space_group_name_H-M   'P 1'
#
loop_
_entity.id
_entity.type
_entity.pdbx_description
1 polymer ?
#
loop_
_entity_poly.entity_id
_entity_poly.type
_entity_poly.pdbx_seq_one_letter_code
_entity_poly.pdbx_strand_id
1 'polypeptide(L)'
;MQTGLYFQDYEVGVTMVTRGRTITETDIVQFGALTGDFNPMHFDAEYMKTHMMGQRIAHGMLSLSYAVGQAYRNSASWKRRSSPSRSLEMKFSLPVLIGDTLHVRAPQ
;
A
#
# COMPACT_ATOMS: atom_id res chain seq x y z
N MET A 1 29.82 -1.19 3.34
CA MET A 1 28.42 -0.87 2.99
C MET A 1 27.87 -2.05 2.20
N GLN A 2 27.02 -2.89 2.79
CA GLN A 2 26.58 -4.11 2.12
C GLN A 2 25.48 -3.79 1.10
N THR A 3 25.85 -3.98 -0.16
CA THR A 3 25.07 -3.90 -1.39
C THR A 3 24.12 -5.09 -1.53
N GLY A 4 22.97 -4.87 -2.18
CA GLY A 4 21.81 -5.79 -2.22
C GLY A 4 22.08 -7.25 -2.59
N LEU A 5 21.09 -8.09 -2.30
CA LEU A 5 21.12 -9.54 -2.47
C LEU A 5 21.06 -9.96 -3.96
N TYR A 6 21.76 -11.04 -4.31
CA TYR A 6 21.53 -11.81 -5.53
C TYR A 6 20.44 -12.85 -5.29
N PHE A 7 19.92 -13.45 -6.37
CA PHE A 7 18.86 -14.45 -6.30
C PHE A 7 19.19 -15.62 -5.36
N GLN A 8 20.43 -16.10 -5.38
CA GLN A 8 20.89 -17.19 -4.52
C GLN A 8 21.03 -16.82 -3.04
N ASP A 9 20.99 -15.53 -2.70
CA ASP A 9 21.08 -15.06 -1.31
C ASP A 9 19.69 -14.97 -0.65
N TYR A 10 18.62 -15.31 -1.38
CA TYR A 10 17.26 -15.33 -0.84
C TYR A 10 16.99 -16.66 -0.13
N GLU A 11 16.52 -16.55 1.11
CA GLU A 11 16.02 -17.68 1.89
C GLU A 11 14.50 -17.64 1.97
N VAL A 12 13.86 -18.76 1.61
CA VAL A 12 12.40 -18.89 1.67
C VAL A 12 11.93 -18.77 3.11
N GLY A 13 10.87 -17.98 3.32
CA GLY A 13 10.27 -17.77 4.64
C GLY A 13 10.84 -16.57 5.41
N VAL A 14 11.94 -15.97 4.94
CA VAL A 14 12.44 -14.73 5.52
C VAL A 14 11.52 -13.57 5.15
N THR A 15 11.03 -12.85 6.16
CA THR A 15 10.11 -11.72 5.99
C THR A 15 10.63 -10.49 6.69
N MET A 16 10.25 -9.34 6.16
CA MET A 16 10.47 -8.03 6.76
C MET A 16 9.12 -7.37 7.10
N VAL A 17 9.15 -6.39 8.00
CA VAL A 17 8.03 -5.48 8.24
C VAL A 17 8.51 -4.06 8.03
N THR A 18 7.79 -3.30 7.22
CA THR A 18 8.15 -1.91 6.93
C THR A 18 7.81 -1.00 8.11
N ARG A 19 8.44 0.18 8.13
CA ARG A 19 7.96 1.28 8.98
C ARG A 19 6.48 1.60 8.65
N GLY A 20 5.76 2.04 9.67
CA GLY A 20 4.37 2.46 9.54
C GLY A 20 4.25 3.80 8.84
N ARG A 21 3.16 4.00 8.10
CA ARG A 21 2.75 5.30 7.58
C ARG A 21 1.26 5.47 7.78
N THR A 22 0.88 6.60 8.36
CA THR A 22 -0.52 7.00 8.51
C THR A 22 -1.07 7.46 7.17
N ILE A 23 -2.23 6.93 6.78
CA ILE A 23 -3.00 7.36 5.63
C ILE A 23 -3.82 8.57 6.04
N THR A 24 -3.69 9.64 5.26
CA THR A 24 -4.34 10.92 5.51
C THR A 24 -5.35 11.23 4.42
N GLU A 25 -6.21 12.22 4.66
CA GLU A 25 -7.11 12.74 3.62
C GLU A 25 -6.32 13.19 2.37
N THR A 26 -5.14 13.78 2.58
CA THR A 26 -4.24 14.21 1.50
C THR A 26 -3.88 13.08 0.55
N ASP A 27 -3.63 11.87 1.09
CA ASP A 27 -3.31 10.70 0.26
C ASP A 27 -4.49 10.33 -0.66
N ILE A 28 -5.70 10.34 -0.12
CA ILE A 28 -6.94 10.00 -0.84
C ILE A 28 -7.18 11.02 -1.95
N VAL A 29 -7.10 12.30 -1.62
CA VAL A 29 -7.31 13.39 -2.59
C VAL A 29 -6.29 13.33 -3.71
N GLN A 30 -5.00 13.16 -3.38
CA GLN A 30 -3.95 13.07 -4.40
C GLN A 30 -4.11 11.83 -5.29
N PHE A 31 -4.48 10.68 -4.71
CA PHE A 31 -4.67 9.46 -5.49
C PHE A 31 -5.86 9.57 -6.44
N GLY A 32 -6.99 10.14 -5.99
CA GLY A 32 -8.12 10.39 -6.88
C GLY A 32 -7.78 11.41 -7.98
N ALA A 33 -7.03 12.47 -7.66
CA ALA A 33 -6.55 13.41 -8.67
C ALA A 33 -5.60 12.76 -9.70
N LEU A 34 -4.74 11.84 -9.26
CA LEU A 34 -3.81 11.13 -10.13
C LEU A 34 -4.51 10.11 -11.03
N THR A 35 -5.48 9.38 -10.48
CA THR A 35 -6.12 8.24 -11.17
C THR A 35 -7.43 8.58 -11.86
N GLY A 36 -8.06 9.71 -11.51
CA GLY A 36 -9.40 10.07 -11.93
C GLY A 36 -10.52 9.38 -11.14
N ASP A 37 -10.20 8.53 -10.17
CA ASP A 37 -11.20 7.87 -9.32
C ASP A 37 -11.72 8.80 -8.23
N PHE A 38 -12.80 9.50 -8.56
CA PHE A 38 -13.55 10.39 -7.66
C PHE A 38 -14.81 9.75 -7.10
N ASN A 39 -14.82 8.43 -6.88
CA ASN A 39 -15.95 7.77 -6.25
C ASN A 39 -16.35 8.48 -4.92
N PRO A 40 -17.65 8.77 -4.69
CA PRO A 40 -18.11 9.43 -3.47
C PRO A 40 -17.67 8.75 -2.16
N MET A 41 -17.43 7.43 -2.17
CA MET A 41 -16.88 6.71 -1.01
C MET A 41 -15.55 7.26 -0.50
N HIS A 42 -14.77 7.89 -1.39
CA HIS A 42 -13.46 8.46 -1.09
C HIS A 42 -13.53 9.99 -0.88
N PHE A 43 -14.55 10.66 -1.42
CA PHE A 43 -14.58 12.13 -1.53
C PHE A 43 -15.72 12.84 -0.78
N ASP A 44 -16.85 12.17 -0.55
CA ASP A 44 -18.05 12.80 0.01
C ASP A 44 -18.32 12.28 1.43
N ALA A 45 -18.09 13.14 2.42
CA ALA A 45 -18.33 12.81 3.82
C ALA A 45 -19.83 12.73 4.15
N GLU A 46 -20.69 13.52 3.50
CA GLU A 46 -22.15 13.49 3.73
C GLU A 46 -22.74 12.21 3.18
N TYR A 47 -22.34 11.82 1.96
CA TYR A 47 -22.70 10.54 1.36
C TYR A 47 -22.33 9.35 2.25
N MET A 48 -21.18 9.41 2.93
CA MET A 48 -20.69 8.32 3.76
C MET A 48 -21.31 8.26 5.17
N LYS A 49 -22.02 9.29 5.63
CA LYS A 49 -22.67 9.27 6.97
C LYS A 49 -23.70 8.15 7.13
N THR A 50 -24.41 7.80 6.06
CA THR A 50 -25.43 6.75 6.06
C THR A 50 -24.88 5.37 5.67
N HIS A 51 -23.60 5.29 5.32
CA HIS A 51 -22.94 4.03 4.96
C HIS A 51 -22.39 3.31 6.18
N MET A 52 -22.18 1.99 6.06
CA MET A 52 -21.69 1.15 7.16
C MET A 52 -20.34 1.58 7.74
N MET A 53 -19.49 2.27 6.95
CA MET A 53 -18.20 2.77 7.41
C MET A 53 -18.30 4.12 8.15
N GLY A 54 -19.39 4.88 8.00
CA GLY A 54 -19.65 6.15 8.68
C GLY A 54 -18.72 7.32 8.31
N GLN A 55 -17.72 7.09 7.46
CA GLN A 55 -16.77 8.10 6.99
C GLN A 55 -16.15 7.68 5.65
N ARG A 56 -15.48 8.63 4.98
CA ARG A 56 -14.71 8.36 3.75
C ARG A 56 -13.59 7.36 4.01
N ILE A 57 -13.37 6.48 3.05
CA ILE A 57 -12.35 5.45 3.09
C ILE A 57 -11.31 5.68 2.00
N ALA A 58 -10.10 5.18 2.18
CA ALA A 58 -9.09 5.24 1.13
C ALA A 58 -9.42 4.27 -0.03
N HIS A 59 -8.92 4.58 -1.23
CA HIS A 59 -9.01 3.67 -2.37
C HIS A 59 -8.30 2.35 -2.05
N GLY A 60 -8.88 1.22 -2.45
CA GLY A 60 -8.20 -0.08 -2.34
C GLY A 60 -6.86 -0.05 -3.08
N MET A 61 -6.86 0.52 -4.29
CA MET A 61 -5.65 0.66 -5.11
C MET A 61 -4.61 1.61 -4.52
N LEU A 62 -5.00 2.60 -3.72
CA LEU A 62 -4.06 3.43 -2.96
C LEU A 62 -3.30 2.58 -1.96
N SER A 63 -4.02 1.74 -1.20
CA SER A 63 -3.44 0.86 -0.19
C SER A 63 -2.47 -0.14 -0.82
N LEU A 64 -2.83 -0.72 -1.96
CA LEU A 64 -1.95 -1.60 -2.72
C LEU A 64 -0.71 -0.87 -3.26
N SER A 65 -0.89 0.30 -3.88
CA SER A 65 0.21 1.10 -4.43
C SER A 65 1.23 1.46 -3.35
N TYR A 66 0.72 1.87 -2.17
CA TYR A 66 1.55 2.09 -0.99
C TYR A 66 2.28 0.81 -0.55
N ALA A 67 1.56 -0.31 -0.47
CA ALA A 67 2.16 -1.57 -0.01
C ALA A 67 3.33 -2.02 -0.91
N VAL A 68 3.12 -1.97 -2.22
CA VAL A 68 4.13 -2.30 -3.23
C VAL A 68 5.31 -1.33 -3.15
N GLY A 69 5.06 -0.02 -3.09
CA GLY A 69 6.11 0.99 -3.00
C GLY A 69 6.98 0.83 -1.74
N GLN A 70 6.37 0.49 -0.60
CA GLN A 70 7.09 0.27 0.66
C GLN A 70 7.86 -1.05 0.66
N ALA A 71 7.30 -2.13 0.13
CA ALA A 71 8.01 -3.39 -0.01
C ALA A 71 9.29 -3.18 -0.83
N TYR A 72 9.19 -2.49 -1.97
CA TYR A 72 10.34 -2.15 -2.79
C TYR A 72 11.35 -1.24 -2.09
N ARG A 73 10.91 -0.16 -1.43
CA ARG A 73 11.82 0.78 -0.75
C ARG A 73 12.66 0.11 0.34
N ASN A 74 12.07 -0.84 1.05
CA ASN A 74 12.72 -1.47 2.20
C ASN A 74 13.47 -2.75 1.83
N SER A 75 13.24 -3.33 0.64
CA SER A 75 13.87 -4.59 0.28
C SER A 75 15.34 -4.39 -0.05
N ALA A 76 16.17 -5.37 0.32
CA ALA A 76 17.58 -5.35 -0.04
C ALA A 76 17.79 -5.38 -1.57
N SER A 77 16.76 -5.80 -2.31
CA SER A 77 16.68 -5.95 -3.77
C SER A 77 16.63 -4.63 -4.54
N TRP A 78 16.12 -3.54 -3.94
CA TRP A 78 15.97 -2.23 -4.63
C TRP A 78 17.25 -1.75 -5.29
N LYS A 79 18.39 -2.03 -4.65
CA LYS A 79 19.68 -1.49 -5.06
C LYS A 79 20.32 -2.22 -6.25
N ARG A 80 19.82 -3.36 -6.73
CA ARG A 80 20.52 -4.06 -7.82
C ARG A 80 19.76 -5.01 -8.76
N ARG A 81 18.54 -5.46 -8.42
CA ARG A 81 17.67 -6.26 -9.33
C ARG A 81 16.39 -6.66 -8.58
N SER A 82 15.29 -5.96 -8.82
CA SER A 82 13.97 -6.55 -8.61
C SER A 82 13.63 -7.42 -9.82
N SER A 83 13.21 -8.67 -9.62
CA SER A 83 12.45 -9.35 -10.66
C SER A 83 11.12 -8.62 -10.79
N PRO A 84 10.67 -8.24 -12.00
CA PRO A 84 9.32 -7.72 -12.16
C PRO A 84 8.34 -8.79 -11.67
N SER A 85 7.37 -8.37 -10.88
CA SER A 85 6.24 -9.22 -10.49
C SER A 85 5.51 -9.63 -11.77
N ARG A 86 5.32 -10.94 -11.97
CA ARG A 86 4.65 -11.48 -13.17
C ARG A 86 3.14 -11.50 -13.01
N SER A 87 2.67 -11.64 -11.79
CA SER A 87 1.26 -11.66 -11.44
C SER A 87 1.08 -11.07 -10.04
N LEU A 88 -0.15 -10.64 -9.76
CA LEU A 88 -0.57 -10.16 -8.47
C LEU A 88 -1.97 -10.71 -8.18
N GLU A 89 -2.11 -11.39 -7.05
CA GLU A 89 -3.41 -11.70 -6.46
C GLU A 89 -3.64 -10.76 -5.28
N MET A 90 -4.86 -10.21 -5.19
CA MET A 90 -5.18 -9.19 -4.20
C MET A 90 -6.59 -9.39 -3.65
N LYS A 91 -6.71 -9.25 -2.33
CA LYS A 91 -7.97 -9.30 -1.60
C LYS A 91 -8.07 -8.10 -0.67
N PHE A 92 -9.10 -7.28 -0.84
CA PHE A 92 -9.42 -6.18 0.06
C PHE A 92 -10.33 -6.68 1.17
N SER A 93 -9.74 -6.96 2.34
CA SER A 93 -10.46 -7.59 3.46
C SER A 93 -11.17 -6.58 4.36
N LEU A 94 -10.59 -5.39 4.54
CA LEU A 94 -11.11 -4.32 5.39
C LEU A 94 -10.88 -2.96 4.71
N PRO A 95 -11.77 -1.98 4.93
CA PRO A 95 -11.52 -0.61 4.50
C PRO A 95 -10.34 -0.03 5.28
N VAL A 96 -9.61 0.89 4.63
CA VAL A 96 -8.60 1.72 5.29
C VAL A 96 -9.22 3.09 5.52
N LEU A 97 -9.28 3.50 6.78
CA LEU A 97 -9.86 4.77 7.19
C LEU A 97 -8.81 5.88 7.20
N ILE A 98 -9.28 7.13 7.14
CA ILE A 98 -8.40 8.29 7.36
C ILE A 98 -7.88 8.23 8.80
N GLY A 99 -6.56 8.29 8.96
CA GLY A 99 -5.87 8.16 10.25
C GLY A 99 -5.33 6.75 10.53
N ASP A 100 -5.69 5.74 9.74
CA ASP A 100 -5.11 4.40 9.89
C ASP A 100 -3.64 4.39 9.54
N THR A 101 -2.85 3.59 10.25
CA THR A 101 -1.41 3.42 9.99
C THR A 101 -1.12 2.06 9.39
N LEU A 102 -0.59 2.05 8.18
CA LEU A 102 -0.29 0.84 7.43
C LEU A 102 1.16 0.40 7.60
N HIS A 103 1.32 -0.89 7.91
CA HIS A 103 2.58 -1.62 7.86
C HIS A 103 2.50 -2.70 6.79
N VAL A 104 3.60 -2.93 6.08
CA VAL A 104 3.68 -3.97 5.05
C VAL A 104 4.56 -5.08 5.56
N ARG A 105 4.05 -6.31 5.53
CA ARG A 105 4.85 -7.51 5.68
C ARG A 105 5.11 -8.08 4.30
N ALA A 106 6.37 -8.23 3.94
CA ALA A 106 6.79 -8.74 2.64
C ALA A 106 7.98 -9.69 2.79
N PRO A 107 8.24 -10.57 1.81
CA PRO A 107 9.51 -11.25 1.70
C PRO A 107 10.66 -10.23 1.65
N GLN A 108 11.81 -10.59 2.23
CA GLN A 108 13.00 -9.72 2.23
C GLN A 108 13.64 -9.61 0.85
#